data_AF-A0A9D4E638-F1
#
_entry.id   AF-A0A9D4E638-F1
#
_cell.length_a   1.000
_cell.length_b   1.000
_cell.length_c   1.000
_cell.angle_alpha   90.00
_cell.angle_beta   90.00
_cell.angle_gamma   90.00
#
_symmetry.space_group_name_H-M   'P 1'
#
loop_
_entity.id
_entity.type
_entity.pdbx_description
1 polymer ?
#
loop_
_entity_poly.entity_id
_entity_poly.type
_entity_poly.pdbx_seq_one_letter_code
_entity_poly.pdbx_strand_id
1 'polypeptide(L)'
;MRKMEARFGSKELPETSRVKFQQATQQPGELLEDWADRVLTLATPAFRDLPDLFGQREAVTKFCQGCNGREAGKHAFFERPRSIQHAVHLIRHYQYVSQVMDVKKARKYDKEIAVNAVQSPGDVRFEKLEKAI
;
A
#
# COMPACT_ATOMS: atom_id res chain seq x y z
N MET A 1 7.07 -34.52 37.33
CA MET A 1 6.28 -34.17 36.13
C MET A 1 6.69 -32.87 35.41
N ARG A 2 7.51 -31.96 35.98
CA ARG A 2 7.85 -30.67 35.34
C ARG A 2 8.85 -30.69 34.15
N LYS A 3 9.40 -31.86 33.77
CA LYS A 3 10.42 -31.96 32.71
C LYS A 3 9.85 -32.30 31.32
N MET A 4 8.60 -32.76 31.23
CA MET A 4 7.95 -33.04 29.94
C MET A 4 7.23 -31.81 29.37
N GLU A 5 6.66 -30.94 30.20
CA GLU A 5 6.01 -29.69 29.74
C GLU A 5 7.01 -28.73 29.08
N ALA A 6 8.29 -28.78 29.46
CA ALA A 6 9.36 -28.04 28.80
C ALA A 6 9.74 -28.59 27.41
N ARG A 7 9.38 -29.84 27.10
CA ARG A 7 9.67 -30.51 25.81
C ARG A 7 8.44 -30.69 24.91
N PHE A 8 7.24 -30.73 25.50
CA PHE A 8 5.97 -31.03 24.85
C PHE A 8 4.89 -29.95 25.08
N GLY A 9 5.19 -28.89 25.83
CA GLY A 9 4.41 -27.67 25.71
C GLY A 9 4.65 -27.15 24.31
N SER A 10 3.69 -27.38 23.40
CA SER A 10 3.72 -27.14 21.95
C SER A 10 4.00 -25.67 21.61
N LYS A 11 5.20 -25.18 21.94
CA LYS A 11 5.65 -23.84 21.60
C LYS A 11 6.28 -23.98 20.23
N GLU A 12 5.58 -23.45 19.23
CA GLU A 12 6.06 -23.40 17.85
C GLU A 12 7.55 -23.00 17.82
N LEU A 13 8.32 -23.73 17.02
CA LEU A 13 9.75 -23.44 16.86
C LEU A 13 9.92 -22.05 16.25
N PRO A 14 10.92 -21.25 16.67
CA PRO A 14 11.16 -19.92 16.10
C PRO A 14 11.29 -19.97 14.58
N GLU A 15 11.90 -21.02 14.03
CA GLU A 15 12.07 -21.23 12.59
C GLU A 15 10.73 -21.31 11.86
N THR A 16 9.77 -22.08 12.37
CA THR A 16 8.42 -22.18 11.77
C THR A 16 7.70 -20.84 11.84
N SER A 17 7.84 -20.13 12.97
CA SER A 17 7.27 -18.80 13.16
C SER A 17 7.88 -17.78 12.20
N ARG A 18 9.19 -17.85 11.95
CA ARG A 18 9.90 -17.00 10.96
C ARG A 18 9.42 -17.26 9.54
N VAL A 19 9.19 -18.53 9.17
CA VAL A 19 8.63 -18.84 7.84
C VAL A 19 7.24 -18.21 7.68
N LYS A 20 6.36 -18.35 8.68
CA LYS A 20 5.03 -17.71 8.67
C LYS A 20 5.14 -16.19 8.56
N PHE A 21 6.03 -15.59 9.34
CA PHE A 21 6.31 -14.15 9.30
C PHE A 21 6.81 -13.70 7.92
N GLN A 22 7.77 -14.42 7.32
CA GLN A 22 8.34 -14.11 6.01
C GLN A 22 7.33 -14.24 4.88
N GLN A 23 6.40 -15.18 4.96
CA GLN A 23 5.36 -15.39 3.96
C GLN A 23 4.16 -14.44 4.11
N ALA A 24 4.03 -13.76 5.24
CA ALA A 24 2.88 -12.91 5.50
C ALA A 24 2.78 -11.75 4.51
N THR A 25 1.58 -11.47 4.03
CA THR A 25 1.24 -10.24 3.31
C THR A 25 -0.08 -9.73 3.83
N GLN A 26 -0.35 -8.45 3.62
CA GLN A 26 -1.67 -7.88 3.85
C GLN A 26 -2.70 -8.67 3.04
N GLN A 27 -3.83 -9.01 3.66
CA GLN A 27 -4.91 -9.74 3.02
C GLN A 27 -5.77 -8.78 2.18
N PRO A 28 -6.48 -9.27 1.16
CA PRO A 28 -7.47 -8.45 0.44
C PRO A 28 -8.54 -7.94 1.42
N GLY A 29 -8.77 -6.63 1.45
CA GLY A 29 -9.75 -5.99 2.33
C GLY A 29 -9.31 -5.79 3.78
N GLU A 30 -8.13 -6.29 4.19
CA GLU A 30 -7.59 -6.03 5.52
C GLU A 30 -7.17 -4.57 5.65
N LEU A 31 -7.54 -3.92 6.77
CA LEU A 31 -7.12 -2.55 7.05
C LEU A 31 -5.62 -2.49 7.32
N LEU A 32 -5.05 -1.31 7.12
CA LEU A 32 -3.61 -1.12 7.29
C LEU A 32 -3.19 -1.32 8.76
N GLU A 33 -4.06 -0.95 9.69
CA GLU A 33 -3.84 -1.08 11.14
C GLU A 33 -3.93 -2.55 11.57
N ASP A 34 -4.91 -3.29 11.06
CA ASP A 34 -5.03 -4.73 11.32
C ASP A 34 -3.80 -5.49 10.80
N TRP A 35 -3.30 -5.10 9.62
CA TRP A 35 -2.06 -5.63 9.08
C TRP A 35 -0.85 -5.31 9.98
N ALA A 36 -0.75 -4.08 10.48
CA ALA A 36 0.30 -3.68 11.42
C ALA A 36 0.31 -4.54 12.69
N ASP A 37 -0.86 -4.72 13.30
CA ASP A 37 -1.01 -5.54 14.51
C ASP A 37 -0.69 -7.01 14.25
N ARG A 38 -1.12 -7.54 13.09
CA ARG A 38 -0.81 -8.92 12.69
C ARG A 38 0.68 -9.14 12.47
N VAL A 39 1.38 -8.18 11.87
CA VAL A 39 2.84 -8.24 11.68
C VAL A 39 3.57 -8.29 13.03
N LEU A 40 3.18 -7.44 13.99
CA LEU A 40 3.76 -7.46 15.35
C LEU A 40 3.50 -8.78 16.07
N THR A 41 2.28 -9.30 15.93
CA THR A 41 1.88 -10.59 16.51
C THR A 41 2.71 -11.73 15.94
N LEU A 42 2.99 -11.73 14.63
CA LEU A 42 3.83 -12.73 13.97
C LEU A 42 5.32 -12.58 14.31
N ALA A 43 5.82 -11.35 14.47
CA ALA A 43 7.22 -11.08 14.80
C ALA A 43 7.60 -11.60 16.19
N THR A 44 6.67 -11.52 17.15
CA THR A 44 6.89 -11.90 18.55
C THR A 44 7.42 -13.33 18.71
N PRO A 45 6.74 -14.39 18.22
CA PRO A 45 7.27 -15.75 18.30
C PRO A 45 8.42 -16.01 17.31
N ALA A 46 8.49 -15.28 16.19
CA ALA A 46 9.52 -15.44 15.15
C ALA A 46 10.92 -15.00 15.60
N PHE A 47 11.01 -13.98 16.46
CA PHE A 47 12.28 -13.40 16.88
C PHE A 47 12.49 -13.42 18.39
N ARG A 48 11.76 -14.28 19.12
CA ARG A 48 11.80 -14.39 20.58
C ARG A 48 13.18 -14.68 21.19
N ASP A 49 14.08 -15.23 20.38
CA ASP A 49 15.45 -15.62 20.70
C ASP A 49 16.48 -14.54 20.31
N LEU A 50 16.03 -13.43 19.75
CA LEU A 50 16.85 -12.28 19.34
C LEU A 50 16.48 -11.04 20.16
N PRO A 51 17.32 -9.98 20.16
CA PRO A 51 16.99 -8.73 20.83
C PRO A 51 15.70 -8.10 20.29
N ASP A 52 14.89 -7.49 21.16
CA ASP A 52 13.60 -6.88 20.79
C ASP A 52 13.71 -5.88 19.63
N LEU A 53 14.80 -5.11 19.60
CA LEU A 53 15.06 -4.15 18.53
C LEU A 53 15.19 -4.82 17.15
N PHE A 54 15.70 -6.05 17.11
CA PHE A 54 15.77 -6.83 15.86
C PHE A 54 14.36 -7.18 15.38
N GLY A 55 13.52 -7.75 16.25
CA GLY A 55 12.13 -8.08 15.92
C GLY A 55 11.32 -6.87 15.47
N GLN A 56 11.51 -5.71 16.11
CA GLN A 56 10.87 -4.46 15.70
C GLN A 56 11.30 -4.00 14.29
N ARG A 57 12.60 -4.07 13.98
CA ARG A 57 13.12 -3.70 12.65
C ARG A 57 12.61 -4.63 11.55
N GLU A 58 12.57 -5.93 11.84
CA GLU A 58 12.01 -6.91 10.92
C GLU A 58 10.51 -6.66 10.71
N ALA A 59 9.76 -6.39 11.78
CA ALA A 59 8.35 -6.05 11.71
C ALA A 59 8.08 -4.83 10.81
N VAL A 60 8.87 -3.75 10.97
CA VAL A 60 8.75 -2.56 10.11
C VAL A 60 9.03 -2.89 8.64
N THR A 61 10.12 -3.62 8.38
CA THR A 61 10.49 -4.05 7.02
C THR A 61 9.38 -4.87 6.39
N LYS A 62 8.88 -5.87 7.13
CA LYS A 62 7.85 -6.78 6.66
C LYS A 62 6.51 -6.08 6.42
N PHE A 63 6.14 -5.15 7.30
CA PHE A 63 4.94 -4.33 7.14
C PHE A 63 4.95 -3.57 5.81
N CYS A 64 6.07 -2.91 5.48
CA CYS A 64 6.20 -2.16 4.23
C CYS A 64 6.18 -3.07 3.00
N GLN A 65 6.91 -4.18 3.03
CA GLN A 65 7.02 -5.12 1.91
C GLN A 65 5.74 -5.91 1.64
N GLY A 66 4.98 -6.23 2.70
CA GLY A 66 3.75 -7.02 2.61
C GLY A 66 2.49 -6.20 2.32
N CYS A 67 2.60 -4.88 2.15
CA CYS A 67 1.42 -4.03 1.92
C CYS A 67 0.80 -4.26 0.52
N ASN A 68 -0.53 -4.25 0.44
CA ASN A 68 -1.27 -4.36 -0.82
C ASN A 68 -0.94 -3.21 -1.79
N GLY A 69 -0.77 -2.00 -1.24
CA GLY A 69 -0.32 -0.82 -1.98
C GLY A 69 1.18 -0.87 -2.21
N ARG A 70 1.65 -1.70 -3.16
CA ARG A 70 3.09 -1.95 -3.41
C ARG A 70 3.93 -0.67 -3.53
N GLU A 71 3.46 0.33 -4.27
CA GLU A 71 4.19 1.60 -4.41
C GLU A 71 4.22 2.41 -3.10
N ALA A 72 3.12 2.44 -2.35
CA ALA A 72 3.06 3.10 -1.05
C ALA A 72 3.98 2.41 -0.03
N GLY A 73 3.99 1.07 -0.02
CA GLY A 73 4.88 0.28 0.81
C GLY A 73 6.36 0.46 0.47
N LYS A 74 6.69 0.50 -0.83
CA LYS A 74 8.04 0.78 -1.33
C LYS A 74 8.51 2.20 -0.95
N HIS A 75 7.64 3.19 -1.13
CA HIS A 75 7.90 4.57 -0.70
C HIS A 75 8.20 4.61 0.81
N ALA A 76 7.30 4.05 1.63
CA ALA A 76 7.50 4.00 3.08
C ALA A 76 8.79 3.27 3.47
N PHE A 77 9.15 2.17 2.80
CA PHE A 77 10.40 1.46 3.07
C PHE A 77 11.65 2.33 2.85
N PHE A 78 11.69 3.10 1.76
CA PHE A 78 12.84 3.96 1.45
C PHE A 78 13.01 5.14 2.41
N GLU A 79 11.93 5.61 3.02
CA GLU A 79 11.94 6.64 4.07
C GLU A 79 12.49 6.13 5.42
N ARG A 80 12.82 4.84 5.52
CA ARG A 80 13.45 4.20 6.69
C ARG A 80 12.72 4.49 8.02
N PRO A 81 11.43 4.14 8.13
CA PRO A 81 10.67 4.30 9.36
C PRO A 81 11.32 3.56 10.52
N ARG A 82 11.27 4.17 11.71
CA ARG A 82 11.82 3.59 12.94
C ARG A 82 10.79 2.80 13.75
N SER A 83 9.53 2.85 13.36
CA SER A 83 8.42 2.16 14.01
C SER A 83 7.32 1.85 12.99
N ILE A 84 6.48 0.88 13.32
CA ILE A 84 5.32 0.55 12.47
C ILE A 84 4.35 1.72 12.37
N GLN A 85 4.13 2.47 13.45
CA GLN A 85 3.26 3.64 13.43
C GLN A 85 3.76 4.72 12.47
N HIS A 86 5.08 4.93 12.40
CA HIS A 86 5.66 5.83 11.42
C HIS A 86 5.46 5.30 9.98
N ALA A 87 5.63 3.99 9.76
CA ALA A 87 5.36 3.38 8.46
C ALA A 87 3.89 3.50 8.04
N VAL A 88 2.94 3.26 8.95
CA VAL A 88 1.49 3.46 8.73
C VAL A 88 1.21 4.90 8.30
N HIS A 89 1.79 5.88 9.00
CA HIS A 89 1.64 7.29 8.66
C HIS A 89 2.13 7.61 7.24
N LEU A 90 3.34 7.12 6.87
CA LEU A 90 3.92 7.33 5.54
C LEU A 90 3.05 6.73 4.43
N ILE A 91 2.54 5.51 4.63
CA ILE A 91 1.67 4.84 3.65
C ILE A 91 0.34 5.59 3.51
N ARG A 92 -0.30 5.98 4.62
CA ARG A 92 -1.54 6.76 4.58
C ARG A 92 -1.35 8.11 3.88
N HIS A 93 -0.25 8.79 4.17
CA HIS A 93 0.08 10.05 3.53
C HIS A 93 0.25 9.88 2.02
N TYR A 94 1.00 8.86 1.59
CA TYR A 94 1.16 8.53 0.18
C TYR A 94 -0.20 8.29 -0.49
N GLN A 95 -1.06 7.45 0.10
CA GLN A 95 -2.39 7.14 -0.43
C GLN A 95 -3.25 8.40 -0.59
N TYR A 96 -3.24 9.28 0.41
CA TYR A 96 -3.95 10.56 0.36
C TYR A 96 -3.45 11.44 -0.79
N VAL A 97 -2.13 11.62 -0.91
CA VAL A 97 -1.54 12.46 -1.97
C VAL A 97 -1.83 11.88 -3.35
N SER A 98 -1.68 10.56 -3.54
CA SER A 98 -2.00 9.90 -4.81
C SER A 98 -3.46 10.12 -5.22
N GLN A 99 -4.42 9.93 -4.30
CA GLN A 99 -5.84 10.18 -4.59
C GLN A 99 -6.10 11.62 -5.01
N VAL A 100 -5.54 12.61 -4.31
CA VAL A 100 -5.70 14.03 -4.65
C VAL A 100 -5.09 14.34 -6.03
N MET A 101 -3.94 13.75 -6.34
CA MET A 101 -3.24 13.99 -7.60
C MET A 101 -3.92 13.31 -8.79
N ASP A 102 -4.48 12.12 -8.61
CA ASP A 102 -5.19 11.41 -9.67
C ASP A 102 -6.51 12.10 -10.02
N VAL A 103 -7.24 12.64 -9.03
CA VAL A 103 -8.41 13.50 -9.27
C VAL A 103 -8.03 14.74 -10.09
N LYS A 104 -6.87 15.37 -9.81
CA LYS A 104 -6.39 16.51 -10.59
C LYS A 104 -6.04 16.14 -12.03
N LYS A 105 -5.44 14.97 -12.25
CA LYS A 105 -5.13 14.46 -13.60
C LYS A 105 -6.41 14.21 -14.40
N ALA A 106 -7.42 13.56 -13.83
CA ALA A 106 -8.71 13.34 -14.48
C ALA A 106 -9.35 14.67 -14.92
N ARG A 107 -9.42 15.66 -14.00
CA ARG A 107 -9.96 17.00 -14.31
C ARG A 107 -9.18 17.75 -15.39
N LYS A 108 -7.85 17.56 -15.45
CA LYS A 108 -7.02 18.17 -16.49
C LYS A 108 -7.30 17.53 -17.85
N TYR A 109 -7.42 16.21 -17.91
CA TYR A 109 -7.76 15.47 -19.12
C TYR A 109 -9.15 15.85 -19.65
N ASP A 110 -10.15 15.96 -18.78
CA ASP A 110 -11.51 16.40 -19.15
C ASP A 110 -11.51 17.83 -19.73
N LYS A 111 -10.72 18.73 -19.16
CA LYS A 111 -10.55 20.09 -19.68
C LYS A 111 -9.86 20.11 -21.04
N GLU A 112 -8.82 19.32 -21.23
CA GLU A 112 -8.12 19.22 -22.52
C GLU A 112 -9.04 18.65 -23.62
N ILE A 113 -9.85 17.63 -23.30
CA ILE A 113 -10.88 17.13 -24.22
C ILE A 113 -11.91 18.21 -24.56
N ALA A 114 -12.43 18.93 -23.56
CA ALA A 114 -13.43 19.97 -23.78
C ALA A 114 -12.89 21.12 -24.64
N VAL A 115 -11.64 21.56 -24.41
CA VAL A 115 -10.99 22.60 -25.22
C VAL A 115 -10.79 22.13 -26.66
N ASN A 116 -10.36 20.88 -26.87
CA ASN A 116 -10.18 20.33 -28.21
C ASN A 116 -11.50 20.12 -28.96
N ALA A 117 -12.58 19.74 -28.25
CA ALA A 117 -13.91 19.57 -28.86
C ALA A 117 -14.53 20.90 -29.34
N VAL A 118 -14.26 22.01 -28.63
CA VAL A 118 -14.73 23.36 -29.02
C VAL A 118 -13.94 23.92 -30.22
N GLN A 119 -12.75 23.38 -30.52
CA GLN A 119 -11.91 23.80 -31.64
C GLN A 119 -12.17 23.02 -32.95
N SER A 120 -13.13 22.10 -32.99
CA SER A 120 -13.57 21.50 -34.26
C SER A 120 -14.24 22.58 -35.14
N PRO A 121 -13.76 22.83 -36.37
CA PRO A 121 -14.30 23.88 -37.23
C PRO A 121 -15.76 23.57 -37.58
N GLY A 122 -16.60 24.60 -37.44
CA GLY A 122 -18.04 24.53 -37.62
C GLY A 122 -18.49 24.00 -38.98
N ASP A 123 -19.65 23.36 -38.93
CA ASP A 123 -20.59 23.14 -40.02
C ASP A 123 -20.51 24.26 -41.08
N VAL A 124 -19.90 23.95 -42.22
CA VAL A 124 -20.05 24.77 -43.41
C VAL A 124 -21.35 24.34 -44.10
N ARG A 125 -22.47 24.81 -43.56
CA ARG A 125 -23.79 24.68 -44.16
C ARG A 125 -23.93 25.73 -45.27
N PHE A 126 -23.52 25.41 -46.49
CA PHE A 126 -23.84 26.21 -47.67
C PHE A 126 -25.29 25.93 -48.10
N GLU A 127 -26.24 26.71 -47.58
CA GLU A 127 -27.57 26.83 -48.15
C GLU A 127 -27.74 28.18 -48.87
N LYS A 128 -27.90 28.08 -50.19
CA LYS A 128 -28.64 28.94 -51.13
C LYS A 128 -28.05 30.31 -51.50
N LEU A 129 -27.88 30.53 -52.80
CA LEU A 129 -28.84 31.34 -53.56
C LEU A 129 -28.74 31.09 -55.08
N GLU A 130 -29.86 30.69 -55.68
CA GLU A 130 -30.12 30.84 -57.11
C GLU A 130 -30.44 32.31 -57.46
N LYS A 131 -30.09 32.68 -58.71
CA LYS A 131 -30.71 33.66 -59.65
C LYS A 131 -29.90 34.92 -60.03
N ALA A 132 -30.02 35.20 -61.35
CA ALA A 132 -29.69 36.40 -62.14
C ALA A 132 -28.22 36.43 -62.63
N ILE A 133 -27.88 36.43 -63.94
CA ILE A 133 -28.54 36.65 -65.24
C ILE A 133 -27.90 35.71 -66.26
#